data_AF-A0A932EAJ2-F1
#
_entry.id   AF-A0A932EAJ2-F1
#
_cell.length_a   1.000
_cell.length_b   1.000
_cell.length_c   1.000
_cell.angle_alpha   90.00
_cell.angle_beta   90.00
_cell.angle_gamma   90.00
#
_symmetry.space_group_name_H-M   'P 1'
#
loop_
_entity.id
_entity.type
_entity.pdbx_description
1 polymer ?
#
loop_
_entity_poly.entity_id
_entity_poly.type
_entity_poly.pdbx_seq_one_letter_code
_entity_poly.pdbx_strand_id
1 'polypeptide(L)' 'MDELAQLTQLCRRLGAPTDAQAETMARQLQKRADQLAAERGLTRVAAMEHLLTLMAHGRRGETPPGFEPSPPAPPSE' A
#
# COMPACT_ATOMS: atom_id res chain seq x y z
N MET A 1 17.10 4.77 13.97
CA MET A 1 16.22 5.49 13.03
C MET A 1 14.85 4.85 13.16
N ASP A 2 13.81 5.63 13.47
CA ASP A 2 12.44 5.13 13.71
C ASP A 2 11.77 4.61 12.43
N GLU A 3 10.87 3.64 12.53
CA GLU A 3 10.13 3.03 11.40
C GLU A 3 9.32 4.09 10.64
N LEU A 4 8.63 4.97 11.38
CA LEU A 4 7.86 6.06 10.78
C LEU A 4 8.76 6.97 9.92
N ALA A 5 9.96 7.30 10.40
CA ALA A 5 10.90 8.14 9.65
C ALA A 5 11.37 7.45 8.36
N GLN A 6 11.62 6.14 8.39
CA GLN A 6 12.00 5.36 7.21
C GLN A 6 10.85 5.30 6.18
N LEU A 7 9.62 5.07 6.65
CA LEU A 7 8.43 5.03 5.79
C LEU A 7 8.11 6.41 5.19
N THR A 8 8.27 7.49 5.95
CA THR A 8 8.11 8.86 5.45
C THR A 8 9.12 9.14 4.32
N GLN A 9 10.39 8.79 4.52
CA GLN A 9 11.42 8.94 3.48
C GLN A 9 11.12 8.07 2.25
N LEU A 10 10.58 6.88 2.43
CA LEU A 10 10.15 6.02 1.33
C LEU A 10 8.99 6.66 0.55
N CYS A 11 7.95 7.15 1.24
CA CYS A 11 6.81 7.83 0.60
C CYS A 11 7.24 9.07 -0.20
N ARG A 12 8.23 9.82 0.30
CA ARG A 12 8.84 10.94 -0.46
C ARG A 12 9.48 10.46 -1.76
N ARG A 13 10.31 9.40 -1.71
CA ARG A 13 10.94 8.82 -2.91
C ARG A 13 9.92 8.26 -3.90
N LEU A 14 8.77 7.80 -3.42
CA LEU A 14 7.67 7.31 -4.25
C LEU A 14 6.83 8.44 -4.87
N GLY A 15 7.08 9.70 -4.52
CA GLY A 15 6.46 10.87 -5.16
C GLY A 15 5.44 11.62 -4.31
N ALA A 16 5.44 11.44 -2.98
CA ALA A 16 4.60 12.24 -2.09
C ALA A 16 4.91 13.76 -2.24
N PRO A 17 3.90 14.62 -2.48
CA PRO A 17 4.13 16.02 -2.89
C PRO A 17 4.80 16.87 -1.79
N THR A 18 4.46 16.60 -0.54
CA THR A 18 4.96 17.33 0.64
C THR A 18 5.45 16.37 1.72
N ASP A 19 6.32 16.84 2.61
CA ASP A 19 6.78 16.05 3.77
C ASP A 19 5.61 15.65 4.67
N ALA A 20 4.66 16.56 4.90
CA ALA A 20 3.46 16.29 5.71
C ALA A 20 2.58 15.19 5.08
N GLN A 21 2.42 15.18 3.75
CA GLN A 21 1.69 14.11 3.07
C GLN A 21 2.46 12.80 3.11
N ALA A 22 3.78 12.82 2.98
CA ALA A 22 4.59 11.61 3.10
C ALA A 22 4.48 10.98 4.50
N GLU A 23 4.48 11.80 5.55
CA GLU A 23 4.27 11.33 6.92
C GLU A 23 2.86 10.76 7.10
N THR A 24 1.85 11.44 6.55
CA THR A 24 0.45 10.96 6.57
C THR A 24 0.33 9.59 5.90
N MET A 25 0.94 9.42 4.73
CA MET A 25 0.98 8.13 4.01
C MET A 25 1.70 7.05 4.82
N ALA A 26 2.81 7.39 5.48
CA ALA A 26 3.56 6.46 6.33
C ALA A 26 2.71 5.97 7.52
N ARG A 27 1.99 6.88 8.20
CA ARG A 27 1.06 6.52 9.29
C ARG A 27 -0.08 5.64 8.79
N GLN A 28 -0.61 5.93 7.61
CA GLN A 28 -1.66 5.11 6.99
C GLN A 28 -1.16 3.70 6.64
N LEU A 29 0.06 3.57 6.13
CA LEU A 29 0.69 2.28 5.86
C LEU A 29 0.80 1.44 7.13
N GLN A 30 1.30 2.01 8.22
CA GLN A 30 1.41 1.30 9.51
C GLN A 30 0.04 0.79 9.97
N LYS A 31 -0.97 1.67 10.00
CA LYS A 31 -2.33 1.30 10.39
C LYS A 31 -2.91 0.20 9.49
N ARG A 32 -2.69 0.30 8.17
CA ARG A 32 -3.21 -0.67 7.22
C ARG A 32 -2.49 -2.02 7.32
N ALA A 33 -1.20 -2.02 7.63
CA ALA A 33 -0.44 -3.25 7.87
C ALA A 33 -0.97 -3.98 9.11
N ASP A 34 -1.25 -3.26 10.20
CA ASP A 34 -1.83 -3.83 11.43
C ASP A 34 -3.22 -4.44 11.15
N GLN A 35 -4.06 -3.69 10.43
CA GLN A 35 -5.40 -4.16 10.05
C GLN A 35 -5.34 -5.39 9.15
N LEU A 36 -4.50 -5.36 8.10
CA LEU A 36 -4.37 -6.45 7.15
C LEU A 36 -3.81 -7.72 7.80
N ALA A 37 -2.87 -7.57 8.74
CA ALA A 37 -2.35 -8.66 9.54
C ALA A 37 -3.46 -9.35 10.33
N ALA A 38 -4.31 -8.57 11.01
CA ALA A 38 -5.44 -9.09 11.78
C ALA A 38 -6.52 -9.74 10.88
N GLU A 39 -6.88 -9.11 9.77
CA GLU A 39 -7.96 -9.57 8.88
C GLU A 39 -7.58 -10.83 8.09
N ARG A 40 -6.30 -10.98 7.72
CA ARG A 40 -5.83 -12.08 6.86
C ARG A 40 -4.95 -13.11 7.56
N GLY A 41 -4.75 -12.98 8.87
CA GLY A 41 -3.88 -13.88 9.64
C GLY A 41 -2.41 -13.82 9.21
N LEU A 42 -1.96 -12.67 8.72
CA LEU A 42 -0.57 -12.45 8.30
C LEU A 42 0.26 -11.86 9.44
N THR A 43 1.58 -11.96 9.36
CA THR A 43 2.45 -11.14 10.21
C THR A 43 2.37 -9.67 9.77
N ARG A 44 2.54 -8.73 10.70
CA ARG A 44 2.60 -7.30 10.38
C ARG A 44 3.68 -6.98 9.33
N VAL A 45 4.82 -7.68 9.39
CA VAL A 45 5.91 -7.53 8.41
C VAL A 45 5.47 -7.97 7.01
N ALA A 46 4.86 -9.15 6.88
CA ALA A 46 4.36 -9.61 5.58
C ALA A 46 3.25 -8.71 5.03
N ALA A 47 2.37 -8.19 5.90
CA ALA A 47 1.36 -7.22 5.52
C ALA A 47 1.97 -5.90 5.02
N MET A 48 3.01 -5.40 5.69
CA MET A 48 3.73 -4.19 5.26
C MET A 48 4.45 -4.42 3.93
N GLU A 49 5.15 -5.53 3.75
CA GLU A 49 5.81 -5.90 2.50
C GLU A 49 4.82 -5.94 1.32
N HIS A 50 3.65 -6.53 1.53
CA HIS A 50 2.58 -6.55 0.54
C HIS A 50 2.13 -5.14 0.17
N LEU A 51 1.86 -4.27 1.15
CA LEU A 51 1.43 -2.89 0.90
C LEU A 51 2.48 -2.06 0.15
N LEU A 52 3.76 -2.21 0.52
CA LEU A 52 4.86 -1.53 -0.17
C LEU A 52 5.01 -2.01 -1.62
N THR A 53 4.83 -3.30 -1.86
CA THR A 53 4.82 -3.87 -3.21
C THR A 53 3.68 -3.29 -4.05
N LEU A 54 2.46 -3.19 -3.49
CA LEU A 54 1.34 -2.54 -4.16
C LEU A 54 1.63 -1.07 -4.52
N MET A 55 2.23 -0.30 -3.61
CA MET A 55 2.60 1.09 -3.88
C MET A 55 3.64 1.21 -4.99
N ALA A 56 4.62 0.30 -5.04
CA ALA A 56 5.63 0.28 -6.09
C ALA A 56 5.01 0.01 -7.47
N HIS A 57 4.07 -0.94 -7.57
CA HIS A 57 3.32 -1.19 -8.81
C HIS A 57 2.43 0.00 -9.19
N GLY A 58 1.66 0.54 -8.24
CA GLY A 58 0.82 1.72 -8.47
C GLY A 58 1.61 2.93 -8.98
N ARG A 59 2.84 3.13 -8.48
CA ARG A 59 3.73 4.18 -8.98
C ARG A 59 4.19 3.96 -10.42
N ARG A 60 4.36 2.70 -10.83
CA ARG A 60 4.75 2.31 -12.20
C ARG A 60 3.57 2.26 -13.17
N GLY A 61 2.34 2.41 -12.68
CA GLY A 61 1.13 2.19 -13.48
C GLY A 61 0.90 0.71 -13.80
N GLU A 62 1.48 -0.19 -13.01
CA GLU A 62 1.33 -1.64 -13.16
C GLU A 62 0.19 -2.14 -12.27
N THR A 63 -0.60 -3.07 -12.79
CA THR A 63 -1.60 -3.81 -11.99
C THR A 63 -0.96 -5.08 -11.45
N PRO A 64 -0.85 -5.26 -10.12
CA PRO A 64 -0.31 -6.48 -9.56
C PRO A 64 -1.24 -7.68 -9.83
N PRO A 65 -0.70 -8.91 -9.89
CA PRO A 65 -1.49 -10.12 -10.08
C PRO A 65 -2.60 -10.23 -9.03
N GLY A 66 -3.83 -10.54 -9.46
CA GLY A 66 -5.00 -10.63 -8.58
C GLY A 66 -5.71 -9.29 -8.29
N PHE A 67 -5.21 -8.17 -8.85
CA PHE A 67 -5.92 -6.89 -8.90
C PHE A 67 -6.56 -6.61 -10.28
N GLU A 68 -6.62 -7.65 -11.12
CA GLU A 68 -7.21 -7.58 -12.46
C GLU A 68 -8.69 -7.17 -12.35
N PRO A 69 -9.18 -6.25 -13.20
CA PRO A 69 -10.57 -5.91 -13.23
C PRO A 69 -11.38 -7.17 -13.55
N SER A 70 -12.31 -7.54 -12.66
CA SER A 70 -13.30 -8.57 -12.99
C SER A 70 -14.02 -8.14 -14.27
N PRO A 71 -14.19 -9.03 -15.27
CA PRO A 71 -14.92 -8.67 -16.48
C PRO A 71 -16.31 -8.16 -16.07
N PRO A 72 -16.82 -7.11 -16.74
CA PRO A 72 -18.15 -6.58 -16.44
C PRO A 72 -19.16 -7.71 -16.54
N ALA A 73 -20.05 -7.81 -15.55
CA ALA A 73 -21.12 -8.80 -15.56
C ALA A 73 -21.94 -8.64 -16.86
N PRO A 74 -22.31 -9.73 -17.55
CA PRO A 74 -23.13 -9.64 -18.76
C PRO A 74 -24.45 -8.92 -18.43
N PRO A 75 -24.97 -8.09 -19.34
CA PRO A 75 -26.25 -7.41 -19.12
C PRO A 75 -27.33 -8.47 -18.93
N SER A 76 -28.08 -8.36 -17.83
CA SER A 76 -29.31 -9.12 -17.66
C SER A 76 -30.35 -8.62 -18.66
N GLU A 77 -30.86 -9.49 -19.52
CA GLU A 77 -32.00 -9.23 -20.42
C GLU A 77 -33.32 -9.04 -19.64
#